data_AF-A0A176QAY6-F1
#
_entry.id   AF-A0A176QAY6-F1
#
_cell.length_a   1.000
_cell.length_b   1.000
_cell.length_c   1.000
_cell.angle_alpha   90.00
_cell.angle_beta   90.00
_cell.angle_gamma   90.00
#
_symmetry.space_group_name_H-M   'P 1'
#
loop_
_entity.id
_entity.type
_entity.pdbx_description
1 polymer ?
#
loop_
_entity_poly.entity_id
_entity_poly.type
_entity_poly.pdbx_seq_one_letter_code
_entity_poly.pdbx_strand_id
1 'polypeptide(L)'
;MSTADVDGDGRSDSVGLVQSGIGDGRLGRVQVRVRTAKGRVMTTSHDARWYGTSTWHGAARFDGRAGYELVLGSDVGAHAMFFRVIAYRNGQLTTLKAPGGVFRWAIDSAALYGAGWTRKVSSSGTVVMTFTYPHQVADHGWVIESTRYRWSNGAWARTSSGLQVMASDRAAYEAMGWRVPYLKRFPTF
;
A
#
# COMPACT_ATOMS: atom_id res chain seq x y z
N MET A 1 -2.74 18.54 -7.35
CA MET A 1 -1.90 18.62 -6.14
C MET A 1 -2.72 18.06 -4.99
N SER A 2 -2.14 17.20 -4.17
CA SER A 2 -2.84 16.53 -3.06
C SER A 2 -2.30 17.03 -1.71
N THR A 3 -3.02 16.80 -0.62
CA THR A 3 -2.57 17.15 0.73
C THR A 3 -2.63 15.97 1.68
N ALA A 4 -1.69 15.90 2.63
CA ALA A 4 -1.65 14.92 3.72
C ALA A 4 -0.70 15.42 4.82
N ASP A 5 -0.93 15.08 6.08
CA ASP A 5 0.05 15.28 7.16
C ASP A 5 1.15 14.22 7.04
N VAL A 6 2.21 14.50 6.28
CA VAL A 6 3.25 13.50 5.93
C VAL A 6 4.32 13.43 7.01
N ASP A 7 4.67 14.57 7.62
CA ASP A 7 5.69 14.63 8.68
C ASP A 7 5.13 14.33 10.09
N GLY A 8 3.81 14.26 10.25
CA GLY A 8 3.14 13.87 11.48
C GLY A 8 2.98 15.00 12.48
N ASP A 9 3.14 16.27 12.06
CA ASP A 9 2.97 17.44 12.93
C ASP A 9 1.50 17.88 13.11
N GLY A 10 0.57 17.13 12.50
CA GLY A 10 -0.87 17.36 12.60
C GLY A 10 -1.41 18.40 11.63
N ARG A 11 -0.58 18.97 10.76
CA ARG A 11 -0.98 19.94 9.73
C ARG A 11 -0.83 19.34 8.35
N SER A 12 -1.61 19.85 7.41
CA SER A 12 -1.58 19.34 6.03
C SER A 12 -0.32 19.83 5.30
N ASP A 13 0.43 18.88 4.75
CA ASP A 13 1.53 19.13 3.82
C ASP A 13 1.04 19.09 2.37
N SER A 14 1.75 19.78 1.48
CA SER A 14 1.48 19.74 0.04
C SER A 14 2.26 18.63 -0.64
N VAL A 15 1.58 17.80 -1.44
CA VAL A 15 2.16 16.68 -2.19
C VAL A 15 2.00 16.92 -3.69
N GLY A 16 3.13 16.93 -4.39
CA GLY A 16 3.22 17.03 -5.85
C GLY A 16 3.88 15.80 -6.46
N LEU A 17 3.38 15.36 -7.61
CA LEU A 17 3.97 14.30 -8.42
C LEU A 17 4.38 14.90 -9.76
N VAL A 18 5.60 14.59 -10.18
CA VAL A 18 6.06 14.81 -11.55
C VAL A 18 6.29 13.43 -12.16
N GLN A 19 5.59 13.14 -13.25
CA GLN A 19 5.61 11.83 -13.89
C GLN A 19 6.07 12.00 -15.33
N SER A 20 7.01 11.16 -15.75
CA SER A 20 7.59 11.20 -17.09
C SER A 20 7.61 9.80 -17.68
N GLY A 21 7.15 9.63 -18.91
CA GLY A 21 7.08 8.32 -19.58
C GLY A 21 6.06 7.33 -18.98
N ILE A 22 5.15 7.79 -18.10
CA ILE A 22 4.07 6.97 -17.53
C ILE A 22 2.85 7.01 -18.47
N GLY A 23 2.20 5.85 -18.65
CA GLY A 23 1.05 5.64 -19.52
C GLY A 23 1.16 4.32 -20.28
N ASP A 24 0.04 3.66 -20.55
CA ASP A 24 -0.06 2.43 -21.36
C ASP A 24 0.92 1.31 -20.94
N GLY A 25 1.24 1.20 -19.64
CA GLY A 25 2.15 0.16 -19.15
C GLY A 25 3.60 0.35 -19.59
N ARG A 26 3.99 1.57 -20.01
CA ARG A 26 5.37 1.93 -20.29
C ARG A 26 6.14 2.17 -18.99
N LEU A 27 7.44 1.87 -19.04
CA LEU A 27 8.35 2.22 -17.95
C LEU A 27 8.62 3.72 -18.00
N GLY A 28 8.32 4.40 -16.90
CA GLY A 28 8.59 5.81 -16.70
C GLY A 28 9.18 6.07 -15.32
N ARG A 29 9.28 7.35 -14.97
CA ARG A 29 9.79 7.81 -13.69
C ARG A 29 8.78 8.70 -12.98
N VAL A 30 8.60 8.44 -11.69
CA VAL A 30 7.76 9.21 -10.78
C VAL A 30 8.66 9.91 -9.77
N GLN A 31 8.64 11.24 -9.78
CA GLN A 31 9.22 12.07 -8.72
C GLN A 31 8.10 12.55 -7.80
N VAL A 32 8.33 12.38 -6.50
CA VAL A 32 7.45 12.82 -5.43
C VAL A 32 8.11 14.03 -4.77
N ARG A 33 7.34 15.09 -4.59
CA ARG A 33 7.75 16.29 -3.84
C ARG A 33 6.75 16.54 -2.73
N VAL A 34 7.27 16.67 -1.51
CA VAL A 34 6.48 17.06 -0.33
C VAL A 34 6.99 18.41 0.15
N ARG A 35 6.09 19.36 0.38
CA ARG A 35 6.38 20.60 1.10
C ARG A 35 5.61 20.58 2.40
N THR A 36 6.31 20.53 3.53
CA THR A 36 5.65 20.52 4.84
C THR A 36 5.00 21.85 5.15
N ALA A 37 4.05 21.87 6.09
CA ALA A 37 3.43 23.10 6.56
C ALA A 37 4.45 24.11 7.18
N LYS A 38 5.65 23.67 7.58
CA LYS A 38 6.78 24.54 8.02
C LYS A 38 7.64 25.06 6.85
N GLY A 39 7.31 24.67 5.62
CA GLY A 39 8.03 25.08 4.41
C GLY A 39 9.18 24.16 4.01
N ARG A 40 9.47 23.08 4.73
CA ARG A 40 10.52 22.12 4.34
C ARG A 40 10.12 21.41 3.06
N VAL A 41 11.02 21.37 2.07
CA VAL A 41 10.81 20.64 0.83
C VAL A 41 11.64 19.37 0.84
N MET A 42 11.03 18.25 0.45
CA MET A 42 11.69 16.96 0.31
C MET A 42 11.27 16.32 -1.01
N THR A 43 12.18 15.57 -1.61
CA THR A 43 11.93 14.86 -2.87
C THR A 43 12.42 13.42 -2.78
N THR A 44 11.75 12.54 -3.53
CA THR A 44 12.23 11.20 -3.82
C THR A 44 11.73 10.78 -5.19
N SER A 45 12.26 9.71 -5.75
CA SER A 45 11.83 9.22 -7.05
C SER A 45 11.97 7.72 -7.15
N HIS A 46 11.13 7.11 -7.99
CA HIS A 46 11.24 5.71 -8.35
C HIS A 46 10.78 5.52 -9.79
N ASP A 47 11.23 4.43 -10.40
CA ASP A 47 10.72 4.01 -11.69
C ASP A 47 9.41 3.27 -11.50
N ALA A 48 8.47 3.49 -12.41
CA ALA A 48 7.17 2.88 -12.38
C ALA A 48 6.71 2.46 -13.77
N ARG A 49 6.03 1.31 -13.83
CA ARG A 49 5.26 0.86 -14.98
C ARG A 49 3.80 0.90 -14.58
N TRP A 50 3.00 1.80 -15.14
CA TRP A 50 1.64 2.03 -14.64
C TRP A 50 0.67 2.35 -15.78
N TYR A 51 -0.58 1.92 -15.63
CA TYR A 51 -1.68 2.29 -16.52
C TYR A 51 -2.35 3.58 -16.07
N GLY A 52 -2.92 4.33 -17.01
CA GLY A 52 -3.54 5.63 -16.75
C GLY A 52 -2.52 6.76 -16.57
N THR A 53 -3.04 7.94 -16.25
CA THR A 53 -2.27 9.20 -16.25
C THR A 53 -1.69 9.57 -14.88
N SER A 54 -2.01 8.82 -13.83
CA SER A 54 -1.58 9.11 -12.46
C SER A 54 -1.27 7.84 -11.67
N THR A 55 -0.09 7.80 -11.06
CA THR A 55 0.29 6.79 -10.07
C THR A 55 -0.23 7.13 -8.68
N TRP A 56 -0.87 8.29 -8.47
CA TRP A 56 -1.42 8.63 -7.15
C TRP A 56 -2.56 7.69 -6.76
N HIS A 57 -2.36 6.90 -5.71
CA HIS A 57 -3.41 6.04 -5.15
C HIS A 57 -4.05 6.63 -3.91
N GLY A 58 -3.26 7.33 -3.08
CA GLY A 58 -3.75 8.03 -1.90
C GLY A 58 -2.67 8.25 -0.84
N ALA A 59 -3.10 8.69 0.33
CA ALA A 59 -2.27 8.77 1.53
C ALA A 59 -2.98 8.05 2.66
N ALA A 60 -2.27 7.18 3.37
CA ALA A 60 -2.84 6.41 4.49
C ALA A 60 -1.76 6.13 5.53
N ARG A 61 -2.18 5.88 6.76
CA ARG A 61 -1.28 5.39 7.80
C ARG A 61 -1.10 3.90 7.59
N PHE A 62 0.14 3.45 7.51
CA PHE A 62 0.50 2.04 7.39
C PHE A 62 1.13 1.56 8.68
N ASP A 63 2.16 2.26 9.14
CA ASP A 63 2.92 1.84 10.31
C ASP A 63 2.49 2.56 11.60
N GLY A 64 3.29 2.42 12.66
CA GLY A 64 3.03 3.01 13.97
C GLY A 64 3.67 4.38 14.21
N ARG A 65 4.25 5.01 13.19
CA ARG A 65 4.81 6.37 13.29
C ARG A 65 3.74 7.40 12.95
N ALA A 66 3.95 8.62 13.45
CA ALA A 66 3.10 9.75 13.09
C ALA A 66 3.28 10.11 11.60
N GLY A 67 2.24 10.70 11.03
CA GLY A 67 2.16 11.06 9.61
C GLY A 67 1.50 9.99 8.75
N TYR A 68 1.09 10.39 7.55
CA TYR A 68 0.53 9.55 6.51
C TYR A 68 1.64 9.15 5.54
N GLU A 69 1.66 7.89 5.15
CA GLU A 69 2.46 7.43 4.03
C GLU A 69 1.73 7.67 2.70
N LEU A 70 2.50 7.99 1.66
CA LEU A 70 2.01 8.22 0.30
C LEU A 70 2.03 6.90 -0.48
N VAL A 71 0.91 6.51 -1.06
CA VAL A 71 0.74 5.27 -1.82
C VAL A 71 0.70 5.59 -3.30
N LEU A 72 1.68 5.04 -4.02
CA LEU A 72 1.89 5.33 -5.43
C LEU A 72 1.96 4.03 -6.22
N GLY A 73 1.27 3.96 -7.36
CA GLY A 73 1.43 2.89 -8.33
C GLY A 73 2.89 2.79 -8.78
N SER A 74 3.43 1.57 -8.79
CA SER A 74 4.83 1.29 -9.13
C SER A 74 4.97 0.26 -10.23
N ASP A 75 4.07 -0.72 -10.31
CA ASP A 75 4.10 -1.75 -11.35
C ASP A 75 2.70 -2.32 -11.56
N VAL A 76 2.45 -2.89 -12.72
CA VAL A 76 1.19 -3.55 -13.07
C VAL A 76 1.47 -4.89 -13.74
N GLY A 77 0.82 -5.93 -13.23
CA GLY A 77 0.69 -7.24 -13.89
C GLY A 77 -0.65 -7.36 -14.61
N ALA A 78 -1.01 -8.57 -15.04
CA ALA A 78 -2.30 -8.83 -15.70
C ALA A 78 -3.51 -8.54 -14.79
N HIS A 79 -3.39 -8.85 -13.50
CA HIS A 79 -4.41 -8.65 -12.46
C HIS A 79 -3.82 -8.13 -11.14
N ALA A 80 -2.49 -8.16 -11.00
CA ALA A 80 -1.77 -7.67 -9.83
C ALA A 80 -1.37 -6.20 -9.98
N MET A 81 -1.53 -5.42 -8.92
CA MET A 81 -1.06 -4.04 -8.85
C MET A 81 -0.03 -3.91 -7.74
N PHE A 82 1.09 -3.28 -8.06
CA PHE A 82 2.19 -3.09 -7.13
C PHE A 82 2.36 -1.61 -6.83
N PHE A 83 2.58 -1.30 -5.56
CA PHE A 83 2.65 0.06 -5.06
C PHE A 83 3.98 0.32 -4.35
N ARG A 84 4.49 1.53 -4.54
CA ARG A 84 5.49 2.14 -3.68
C ARG A 84 4.77 2.86 -2.55
N VAL A 85 5.19 2.60 -1.31
CA VAL A 85 4.74 3.38 -0.15
C VAL A 85 5.90 4.25 0.31
N ILE A 86 5.71 5.56 0.27
CA ILE A 86 6.71 6.56 0.62
C ILE A 86 6.37 7.14 1.99
N ALA A 87 7.35 7.17 2.88
CA ALA A 87 7.19 7.60 4.26
C ALA A 87 8.23 8.64 4.66
N TYR A 88 7.87 9.54 5.57
CA TYR A 88 8.79 10.49 6.16
C TYR A 88 9.58 9.87 7.31
N ARG A 89 10.91 9.80 7.18
CA ARG A 89 11.80 9.27 8.23
C ARG A 89 12.98 10.21 8.37
N ASN A 90 13.23 10.67 9.59
CA ASN A 90 14.40 11.47 9.95
C ASN A 90 14.63 12.67 9.01
N GLY A 91 13.56 13.36 8.61
CA GLY A 91 13.68 14.51 7.70
C GLY A 91 13.71 14.19 6.21
N GLN A 92 13.51 12.93 5.81
CA GLN A 92 13.64 12.50 4.43
C GLN A 92 12.46 11.63 4.00
N LEU A 93 12.17 11.62 2.69
CA LEU A 93 11.22 10.68 2.10
C LEU A 93 11.94 9.37 1.78
N THR A 94 11.44 8.27 2.33
CA THR A 94 12.03 6.93 2.22
C THR A 94 10.97 5.93 1.80
N THR A 95 11.38 4.81 1.19
CA THR A 95 10.41 3.74 0.88
C THR A 95 10.10 2.93 2.15
N LEU A 96 8.83 2.88 2.54
CA LEU A 96 8.35 1.90 3.51
C LEU A 96 8.19 0.56 2.81
N LYS A 97 9.12 -0.35 3.10
CA LYS A 97 9.05 -1.74 2.65
C LYS A 97 7.77 -2.41 3.16
N ALA A 98 7.18 -3.25 2.33
CA ALA A 98 6.07 -4.09 2.74
C ALA A 98 6.55 -5.11 3.79
N PRO A 99 5.63 -5.64 4.61
CA PRO A 99 5.95 -6.74 5.50
C PRO A 99 6.60 -7.91 4.72
N GLY A 100 7.66 -8.49 5.28
CA GLY A 100 8.54 -9.41 4.55
C GLY A 100 9.77 -8.74 3.89
N GLY A 101 9.89 -7.41 3.97
CA GLY A 101 11.11 -6.68 3.59
C GLY A 101 11.21 -6.32 2.11
N VAL A 102 10.16 -6.57 1.33
CA VAL A 102 10.11 -6.25 -0.10
C VAL A 102 9.77 -4.77 -0.33
N PHE A 103 10.27 -4.23 -1.43
CA PHE A 103 10.16 -2.79 -1.72
C PHE A 103 8.81 -2.32 -2.27
N ARG A 104 7.94 -3.26 -2.65
CA ARG A 104 6.62 -2.99 -3.25
C ARG A 104 5.55 -3.70 -2.45
N TRP A 105 4.40 -3.04 -2.32
CA TRP A 105 3.20 -3.64 -1.76
C TRP A 105 2.33 -4.16 -2.90
N ALA A 106 1.92 -5.42 -2.84
CA ALA A 106 1.09 -6.03 -3.88
C ALA A 106 -0.36 -6.19 -3.42
N ILE A 107 -1.30 -5.92 -4.33
CA ILE A 107 -2.68 -6.40 -4.26
C ILE A 107 -3.01 -7.09 -5.58
N ASP A 108 -4.04 -7.92 -5.59
CA ASP A 108 -4.43 -8.69 -6.76
C ASP A 108 -5.93 -9.01 -6.70
N SER A 109 -6.60 -9.06 -7.86
CA SER A 109 -8.00 -9.45 -8.02
C SER A 109 -8.23 -10.36 -9.23
N ALA A 110 -7.45 -11.44 -9.36
CA ALA A 110 -7.72 -12.49 -10.34
C ALA A 110 -8.98 -13.29 -9.99
N ALA A 111 -9.51 -14.02 -10.98
CA ALA A 111 -10.73 -14.80 -10.81
C ALA A 111 -10.58 -15.97 -9.82
N LEU A 112 -9.39 -16.58 -9.75
CA LEU A 112 -9.14 -17.82 -8.98
C LEU A 112 -8.19 -17.61 -7.79
N TYR A 113 -7.65 -16.41 -7.64
CA TYR A 113 -6.78 -16.03 -6.53
C TYR A 113 -6.70 -14.51 -6.41
N GLY A 114 -6.16 -14.01 -5.32
CA GLY A 114 -5.91 -12.59 -5.19
C GLY A 114 -5.03 -12.27 -4.00
N ALA A 115 -4.87 -10.99 -3.72
CA ALA A 115 -3.99 -10.51 -2.66
C ALA A 115 -4.56 -9.24 -2.07
N GLY A 116 -4.45 -9.10 -0.75
CA GLY A 116 -4.96 -7.93 -0.05
C GLY A 116 -4.22 -7.60 1.24
N TRP A 117 -4.46 -6.38 1.72
CA TRP A 117 -3.88 -5.87 2.95
C TRP A 117 -4.96 -5.24 3.81
N THR A 118 -5.04 -5.68 5.07
CA THR A 118 -5.90 -5.04 6.07
C THR A 118 -5.05 -4.40 7.15
N ARG A 119 -5.40 -3.17 7.55
CA ARG A 119 -4.77 -2.50 8.69
C ARG A 119 -5.70 -2.51 9.90
N LYS A 120 -5.16 -2.84 11.07
CA LYS A 120 -5.80 -2.67 12.37
C LYS A 120 -4.86 -1.98 13.34
N VAL A 121 -5.43 -1.23 14.28
CA VAL A 121 -4.70 -0.64 15.42
C VAL A 121 -5.36 -1.19 16.68
N SER A 122 -4.57 -1.78 17.59
CA SER A 122 -5.09 -2.23 18.89
C SER A 122 -5.44 -1.03 19.77
N SER A 123 -6.17 -1.29 20.87
CA SER A 123 -6.41 -0.29 21.92
C SER A 123 -5.12 0.30 22.50
N SER A 124 -4.05 -0.50 22.55
CA SER A 124 -2.71 -0.07 22.97
C SER A 124 -1.91 0.68 21.90
N GLY A 125 -2.52 1.02 20.75
CA GLY A 125 -1.86 1.71 19.65
C GLY A 125 -0.94 0.83 18.80
N THR A 126 -0.91 -0.48 19.03
CA THR A 126 -0.09 -1.41 18.23
C THR A 126 -0.68 -1.55 16.83
N VAL A 127 0.12 -1.26 15.82
CA VAL A 127 -0.29 -1.37 14.42
C VAL A 127 -0.03 -2.77 13.88
N VAL A 128 -1.07 -3.37 13.32
CA VAL A 128 -1.05 -4.70 12.72
C VAL A 128 -1.49 -4.61 11.27
N MET A 129 -0.63 -5.12 10.38
CA MET A 129 -0.97 -5.37 8.98
C MET A 129 -1.22 -6.85 8.78
N THR A 130 -2.31 -7.19 8.12
CA THR A 130 -2.61 -8.57 7.71
C THR A 130 -2.56 -8.64 6.19
N PHE A 131 -1.64 -9.46 5.68
CA PHE A 131 -1.66 -9.90 4.29
C PHE A 131 -2.67 -11.02 4.16
N THR A 132 -3.48 -11.01 3.10
CA THR A 132 -4.40 -12.08 2.75
C THR A 132 -4.17 -12.54 1.33
N TYR A 133 -4.16 -13.86 1.12
CA TYR A 133 -4.02 -14.52 -0.18
C TYR A 133 -5.14 -15.55 -0.36
N PRO A 134 -6.35 -15.11 -0.77
CA PRO A 134 -7.41 -16.01 -1.19
C PRO A 134 -7.02 -16.75 -2.47
N HIS A 135 -7.27 -18.06 -2.54
CA HIS A 135 -7.20 -18.88 -3.75
C HIS A 135 -8.27 -19.97 -3.75
N GLN A 136 -8.78 -20.30 -4.94
CA GLN A 136 -9.81 -21.33 -5.09
C GLN A 136 -9.18 -22.72 -4.93
N VAL A 137 -9.88 -23.62 -4.26
CA VAL A 137 -9.54 -25.05 -4.15
C VAL A 137 -10.56 -25.88 -4.93
N ALA A 138 -10.27 -27.18 -5.14
CA ALA A 138 -11.21 -28.08 -5.81
C ALA A 138 -12.60 -28.04 -5.14
N ASP A 139 -13.66 -28.20 -5.93
CA ASP A 139 -15.07 -28.17 -5.52
C ASP A 139 -15.66 -26.77 -5.18
N HIS A 140 -15.14 -25.71 -5.81
CA HIS A 140 -15.63 -24.32 -5.72
C HIS A 140 -15.50 -23.64 -4.35
N GLY A 141 -14.74 -24.26 -3.43
CA GLY A 141 -14.35 -23.63 -2.16
C GLY A 141 -13.18 -22.65 -2.32
N TRP A 142 -13.03 -21.76 -1.35
CA TRP A 142 -11.88 -20.86 -1.24
C TRP A 142 -11.07 -21.15 0.01
N VAL A 143 -9.77 -20.98 -0.10
CA VAL A 143 -8.87 -20.91 1.04
C VAL A 143 -8.28 -19.52 1.11
N ILE A 144 -8.34 -18.91 2.28
CA ILE A 144 -7.68 -17.63 2.56
C ILE A 144 -6.49 -17.90 3.47
N GLU A 145 -5.30 -17.80 2.90
CA GLU A 145 -4.09 -17.68 3.71
C GLU A 145 -3.97 -16.27 4.24
N SER A 146 -3.56 -16.14 5.49
CA SER A 146 -3.29 -14.84 6.11
C SER A 146 -1.96 -14.85 6.83
N THR A 147 -1.23 -13.75 6.74
CA THR A 147 -0.03 -13.51 7.54
C THR A 147 -0.15 -12.18 8.23
N ARG A 148 -0.01 -12.19 9.57
CA ARG A 148 -0.07 -11.01 10.41
C ARG A 148 1.32 -10.49 10.71
N TYR A 149 1.44 -9.18 10.67
CA TYR A 149 2.67 -8.46 10.94
C TYR A 149 2.38 -7.33 11.90
N ARG A 150 3.19 -7.23 12.95
CA ARG A 150 3.19 -6.13 13.90
C ARG A 150 4.27 -5.13 13.50
N TRP A 151 3.97 -3.85 13.58
CA TRP A 151 5.01 -2.83 13.57
C TRP A 151 5.71 -2.78 14.93
N SER A 152 7.02 -3.00 14.94
CA SER A 152 7.84 -2.92 16.16
C SER A 152 9.26 -2.51 15.80
N ASN A 153 9.86 -1.63 16.61
CA ASN A 153 11.25 -1.19 16.45
C ASN A 153 11.59 -0.65 15.06
N GLY A 154 10.62 0.01 14.41
CA GLY A 154 10.81 0.59 13.08
C GLY A 154 10.78 -0.41 11.92
N ALA A 155 10.31 -1.64 12.14
CA ALA A 155 10.16 -2.65 11.10
C ALA A 155 8.89 -3.50 11.28
N TRP A 156 8.53 -4.22 10.23
CA TRP A 156 7.48 -5.23 10.28
C TRP A 156 8.04 -6.55 10.83
N ALA A 157 7.48 -7.02 11.94
CA ALA A 157 7.75 -8.34 12.49
C ALA A 157 6.56 -9.26 12.22
N ARG A 158 6.79 -10.42 11.59
CA ARG A 158 5.74 -11.45 11.43
C ARG A 158 5.36 -11.96 12.81
N THR A 159 4.06 -12.02 13.10
CA THR A 159 3.55 -12.49 14.40
C THR A 159 2.79 -13.80 14.29
N SER A 160 2.06 -14.02 13.20
CA SER A 160 1.35 -15.28 12.98
C SER A 160 1.04 -15.48 11.50
N SER A 161 0.68 -16.70 11.15
CA SER A 161 -0.04 -17.02 9.93
C SER A 161 -1.22 -17.93 10.24
N GLY A 162 -2.18 -17.99 9.34
CA GLY A 162 -3.34 -18.85 9.47
C GLY A 162 -3.98 -19.12 8.13
N LEU A 163 -4.79 -20.16 8.10
CA LEU A 163 -5.56 -20.60 6.95
C LEU A 163 -7.03 -20.63 7.34
N GLN A 164 -7.88 -20.09 6.48
CA GLN A 164 -9.33 -20.11 6.68
C GLN A 164 -10.01 -20.64 5.42
N VAL A 165 -10.77 -21.72 5.55
CA VAL A 165 -11.62 -22.23 4.48
C VAL A 165 -12.90 -21.39 4.43
N MET A 166 -13.30 -21.01 3.22
CA MET A 166 -14.43 -20.16 2.90
C MET A 166 -15.26 -20.82 1.82
N ALA A 167 -16.58 -20.76 1.95
CA ALA A 167 -17.49 -21.37 0.98
C ALA A 167 -17.93 -20.41 -0.14
N SER A 168 -17.51 -19.13 -0.14
CA SER A 168 -18.06 -18.13 -1.08
C SER A 168 -17.02 -17.25 -1.76
N ASP A 169 -17.26 -17.01 -3.05
CA ASP A 169 -16.53 -16.04 -3.88
C ASP A 169 -16.59 -14.63 -3.29
N ARG A 170 -17.71 -14.25 -2.66
CA ARG A 170 -17.84 -12.92 -2.05
C ARG A 170 -16.84 -12.70 -0.93
N ALA A 171 -16.69 -13.68 -0.03
CA ALA A 171 -15.77 -13.55 1.10
C ALA A 171 -14.31 -13.55 0.62
N ALA A 172 -14.01 -14.39 -0.38
CA ALA A 172 -12.70 -14.41 -1.03
C ALA A 172 -12.41 -13.13 -1.79
N TYR A 173 -13.39 -12.57 -2.50
CA TYR A 173 -13.27 -11.27 -3.14
C TYR A 173 -13.00 -10.25 -2.06
N GLU A 174 -13.85 -10.09 -1.03
CA GLU A 174 -13.66 -9.16 0.09
C GLU A 174 -12.23 -9.24 0.66
N ALA A 175 -11.67 -10.46 0.80
CA ALA A 175 -10.24 -10.86 0.78
C ALA A 175 -9.19 -9.88 0.23
N MET A 176 -9.45 -9.42 -0.98
CA MET A 176 -8.50 -8.85 -1.92
C MET A 176 -8.46 -7.31 -1.85
N GLY A 177 -7.38 -6.72 -2.33
CA GLY A 177 -7.22 -5.28 -2.44
C GLY A 177 -6.82 -4.60 -1.13
N TRP A 178 -6.85 -3.28 -1.16
CA TRP A 178 -6.60 -2.44 0.00
C TRP A 178 -7.82 -2.41 0.94
N ARG A 179 -7.60 -2.77 2.19
CA ARG A 179 -8.49 -2.55 3.34
C ARG A 179 -7.75 -1.77 4.40
N VAL A 180 -7.18 -0.66 3.95
CA VAL A 180 -6.48 0.34 4.74
C VAL A 180 -7.30 1.62 4.62
N PRO A 181 -7.68 2.27 5.74
CA PRO A 181 -8.45 3.52 5.70
C PRO A 181 -7.84 4.54 4.74
N TYR A 182 -8.70 5.31 4.08
CA TYR A 182 -8.36 6.37 3.10
C TYR A 182 -7.82 5.89 1.74
N LEU A 183 -7.65 4.59 1.51
CA LEU A 183 -7.31 4.05 0.19
C LEU A 183 -8.53 3.50 -0.53
N LYS A 184 -8.60 3.71 -1.85
CA LYS A 184 -9.47 2.90 -2.70
C LYS A 184 -9.01 1.45 -2.64
N ARG A 185 -9.97 0.53 -2.62
CA ARG A 185 -9.71 -0.90 -2.55
C ARG A 185 -8.88 -1.41 -3.74
N PHE A 186 -9.23 -0.96 -4.93
CA PHE A 186 -8.47 -1.17 -6.16
C PHE A 186 -8.30 0.18 -6.89
N PRO A 187 -7.23 0.38 -7.66
CA PRO A 187 -7.11 1.52 -8.57
C PRO A 187 -8.26 1.59 -9.56
N THR A 188 -8.57 2.80 -9.99
CA THR A 188 -9.44 3.08 -11.14
C THR A 188 -8.57 3.79 -12.16
N PHE A 189 -8.45 3.24 -13.37
CA PHE A 189 -7.67 3.81 -14.46
C PHE A 189 -8.53 4.71 -15.35
#